data_AF-A0A177B1W9-F1
#
_entry.id   AF-A0A177B1W9-F1
#
_cell.length_a   1.000
_cell.length_b   1.000
_cell.length_c   1.000
_cell.angle_alpha   90.00
_cell.angle_beta   90.00
_cell.angle_gamma   90.00
#
_symmetry.space_group_name_H-M   'P 1'
#
loop_
_entity.id
_entity.type
_entity.pdbx_description
1 polymer ?
#
loop_
_entity_poly.entity_id
_entity_poly.type
_entity_poly.pdbx_seq_one_letter_code
_entity_poly.pdbx_strand_id
1 'polypeptide(L)'
;MCNGTSNVCPPPNHKKDGSKCIGGGTCKNGICLSFCESIGKLSCSCDKLETSCKMCCKADVNSVCDTEKNLFNDVYDLSDGSSCIIGTCEKGVCIKQIRKVTERLWNFIETITINKALLFMKENVVASTLFFSLILYIPIAIIIAIVDYKLTKKDEKDVAWRNIKNDQLIFT
;
A
#
# COMPACT_ATOMS: atom_id res chain seq x y z
N MET A 1 6.85 -18.77 -34.61
CA MET A 1 6.36 -19.36 -35.87
C MET A 1 6.03 -20.81 -35.57
N CYS A 2 4.83 -21.29 -35.85
CA CYS A 2 4.43 -22.65 -35.50
C CYS A 2 5.07 -23.66 -36.47
N ASN A 3 5.50 -24.82 -35.96
CA ASN A 3 6.15 -25.87 -36.75
C ASN A 3 5.16 -26.90 -37.35
N GLY A 4 3.87 -26.84 -36.97
CA GLY A 4 2.82 -27.72 -37.50
C GLY A 4 2.85 -29.16 -36.99
N THR A 5 3.78 -29.52 -36.10
CA THR A 5 3.97 -30.89 -35.58
C THR A 5 3.60 -31.04 -34.12
N SER A 6 3.41 -29.93 -33.41
CA SER A 6 3.02 -29.90 -32.00
C SER A 6 1.97 -28.81 -31.77
N ASN A 7 1.08 -29.08 -30.83
CA ASN A 7 0.12 -28.15 -30.25
C ASN A 7 0.77 -27.21 -29.20
N VAL A 8 2.06 -27.38 -28.92
CA VAL A 8 2.86 -26.45 -28.11
C VAL A 8 3.62 -25.50 -29.02
N CYS A 9 3.47 -24.19 -28.77
CA CYS A 9 4.18 -23.17 -29.53
C CYS A 9 5.69 -23.21 -29.21
N PRO A 10 6.58 -23.33 -30.22
CA PRO A 10 8.01 -23.27 -29.98
C PRO A 10 8.42 -21.87 -29.47
N PRO A 11 9.48 -21.78 -28.64
CA PRO A 11 9.98 -20.50 -28.18
C PRO A 11 10.30 -19.55 -29.35
N PRO A 12 9.99 -18.25 -29.23
CA PRO A 12 10.38 -17.29 -30.25
C PRO A 12 11.90 -17.14 -30.31
N ASN A 13 12.42 -16.81 -31.50
CA ASN A 13 13.83 -16.48 -31.64
C ASN A 13 14.18 -15.24 -30.80
N HIS A 14 15.38 -15.26 -30.25
CA HIS A 14 15.91 -14.13 -29.49
C HIS A 14 16.04 -12.90 -30.39
N LYS A 15 15.76 -11.71 -29.82
CA LYS A 15 16.17 -10.48 -30.50
C LYS A 15 17.70 -10.41 -30.55
N LYS A 16 18.22 -9.68 -31.54
CA LYS A 16 19.66 -9.41 -31.66
C LYS A 16 20.18 -8.75 -30.37
N ASP A 17 21.37 -9.15 -29.95
CA ASP A 17 22.06 -8.51 -28.83
C ASP A 17 22.23 -7.01 -29.09
N GLY A 18 22.13 -6.21 -28.02
CA GLY A 18 22.14 -4.75 -28.12
C GLY A 18 20.79 -4.12 -28.46
N SER A 19 19.76 -4.91 -28.80
CA SER A 19 18.43 -4.36 -29.04
C SER A 19 17.77 -3.84 -27.77
N LYS A 20 17.02 -2.73 -27.87
CA LYS A 20 16.28 -2.14 -26.75
C LYS A 20 15.09 -3.01 -26.33
N CYS A 21 14.90 -3.13 -25.02
CA CYS A 21 13.76 -3.80 -24.41
C CYS A 21 13.08 -2.90 -23.35
N ILE A 22 12.13 -3.44 -22.60
CA ILE A 22 11.29 -2.66 -21.66
C ILE A 22 12.12 -1.91 -20.62
N GLY A 23 11.66 -0.73 -20.20
CA GLY A 23 12.32 0.06 -19.15
C GLY A 23 13.73 0.54 -19.49
N GLY A 24 14.02 0.80 -20.77
CA GLY A 24 15.34 1.29 -21.21
C GLY A 24 16.45 0.23 -21.23
N GLY A 25 16.11 -1.03 -20.94
CA GLY A 25 17.03 -2.16 -20.93
C GLY A 25 17.55 -2.57 -22.30
N THR A 26 18.47 -3.55 -22.30
CA THR A 26 19.14 -4.04 -23.51
C THR A 26 19.19 -5.57 -23.53
N CYS A 27 18.87 -6.18 -24.66
CA CYS A 27 18.93 -7.63 -24.84
C CYS A 27 20.37 -8.13 -24.94
N LYS A 28 20.66 -9.24 -24.24
CA LYS A 28 21.92 -9.99 -24.35
C LYS A 28 21.64 -11.48 -24.21
N ASN A 29 22.06 -12.30 -25.17
CA ASN A 29 21.80 -13.75 -25.23
C ASN A 29 20.31 -14.11 -25.10
N GLY A 30 19.41 -13.26 -25.62
CA GLY A 30 17.96 -13.46 -25.51
C GLY A 30 17.31 -13.06 -24.20
N ILE A 31 18.08 -12.58 -23.22
CA ILE A 31 17.58 -12.06 -21.94
C ILE A 31 17.57 -10.52 -22.01
N CYS A 32 16.48 -9.90 -21.59
CA CYS A 32 16.41 -8.45 -21.42
C CYS A 32 17.10 -8.05 -20.12
N LEU A 33 18.29 -7.47 -20.20
CA LEU A 33 18.95 -6.88 -19.05
C LEU A 33 18.33 -5.51 -18.74
N SER A 34 18.14 -5.22 -17.46
CA SER A 34 17.68 -3.90 -17.04
C SER A 34 18.70 -2.81 -17.41
N PHE A 35 18.27 -1.55 -17.40
CA PHE A 35 19.15 -0.43 -17.73
C PHE A 35 20.44 -0.43 -16.88
N CYS A 36 20.33 -0.57 -15.55
CA CYS A 36 21.48 -0.59 -14.65
C CYS A 36 22.42 -1.77 -14.94
N GLU A 37 21.89 -2.98 -15.16
CA GLU A 37 22.71 -4.15 -15.45
C GLU A 37 23.45 -4.02 -16.79
N SER A 38 22.85 -3.35 -17.77
CA SER A 38 23.47 -3.11 -19.07
C SER A 38 24.71 -2.20 -19.00
N ILE A 39 24.83 -1.41 -17.93
CA ILE A 39 25.98 -0.54 -17.64
C ILE A 39 26.85 -1.06 -16.47
N GLY A 40 26.63 -2.29 -16.01
CA GLY A 40 27.41 -2.91 -14.93
C GLY A 40 27.09 -2.39 -13.53
N LYS A 41 25.89 -1.83 -13.32
CA LYS A 41 25.39 -1.36 -12.02
C LYS A 41 24.23 -2.24 -11.53
N LEU A 42 23.92 -2.15 -10.24
CA LEU A 42 22.79 -2.82 -9.61
C LEU A 42 21.55 -1.92 -9.65
N SER A 43 20.39 -2.51 -9.93
CA SER A 43 19.10 -1.81 -9.82
C SER A 43 18.73 -1.56 -8.36
N CYS A 44 18.12 -0.41 -8.08
CA CYS A 44 17.67 -0.04 -6.75
C CYS A 44 16.49 0.95 -6.83
N SER A 45 15.83 1.20 -5.70
CA SER A 45 14.76 2.18 -5.58
C SER A 45 15.27 3.44 -4.92
N CYS A 46 14.96 4.61 -5.48
CA CYS A 46 15.33 5.89 -4.88
C CYS A 46 14.49 6.21 -3.62
N ASP A 47 15.12 6.87 -2.65
CA ASP A 47 14.54 7.17 -1.33
C ASP A 47 13.81 8.53 -1.26
N LYS A 48 13.70 9.26 -2.37
CA LYS A 48 12.97 10.55 -2.44
C LYS A 48 11.68 10.39 -3.25
N LEU A 49 10.62 11.06 -2.83
CA LEU A 49 9.32 10.97 -3.49
C LEU A 49 9.39 11.38 -4.98
N GLU A 50 10.11 12.47 -5.28
CA GLU A 50 10.27 13.02 -6.64
C GLU A 50 11.07 12.12 -7.58
N THR A 51 11.96 11.28 -7.04
CA THR A 51 12.80 10.37 -7.82
C THR A 51 12.37 8.91 -7.70
N SER A 52 11.38 8.60 -6.88
CA SER A 52 10.91 7.23 -6.63
C SER A 52 10.30 6.53 -7.86
N CYS A 53 9.90 7.30 -8.87
CA CYS A 53 9.44 6.79 -10.17
C CYS A 53 10.46 6.95 -11.29
N LYS A 54 11.72 7.27 -10.94
CA LYS A 54 12.85 7.33 -11.87
C LYS A 54 13.71 6.08 -11.72
N MET A 55 14.39 5.70 -12.81
CA MET A 55 15.34 4.60 -12.81
C MET A 55 16.55 4.96 -11.95
N CYS A 56 16.78 4.17 -10.90
CA CYS A 56 17.88 4.39 -9.98
C CYS A 56 18.83 3.19 -9.99
N CYS A 57 20.12 3.51 -9.99
CA CYS A 57 21.19 2.53 -10.02
C CYS A 57 22.14 2.78 -8.84
N LYS A 58 22.84 1.72 -8.45
CA LYS A 58 23.94 1.80 -7.49
C LYS A 58 25.14 1.01 -8.04
N ALA A 59 26.36 1.50 -7.80
CA ALA A 59 27.58 0.85 -8.29
C ALA A 59 27.74 -0.56 -7.70
N ASP A 60 27.64 -0.66 -6.37
CA ASP A 60 27.79 -1.88 -5.58
C ASP A 60 26.75 -1.94 -4.46
N VAL A 61 26.69 -3.07 -3.75
CA VAL A 61 25.73 -3.31 -2.66
C VAL A 61 25.76 -2.18 -1.60
N ASN A 62 26.94 -1.63 -1.32
CA ASN A 62 27.19 -0.61 -0.28
C ASN A 62 27.10 0.84 -0.79
N SER A 63 26.91 1.04 -2.10
CA SER A 63 26.83 2.38 -2.68
C SER A 63 25.42 2.96 -2.56
N VAL A 64 25.34 4.30 -2.58
CA VAL A 64 24.07 5.03 -2.53
C VAL A 64 23.28 4.79 -3.80
N CYS A 65 21.98 4.61 -3.67
CA CYS A 65 21.07 4.53 -4.80
C CYS A 65 20.77 5.95 -5.32
N ASP A 66 21.07 6.22 -6.58
CA ASP A 66 20.77 7.52 -7.19
C ASP A 66 20.25 7.37 -8.62
N THR A 67 19.63 8.43 -9.14
CA THR A 67 19.12 8.44 -10.51
C THR A 67 20.26 8.40 -11.50
N GLU A 68 20.21 7.46 -12.44
CA GLU A 68 21.21 7.35 -13.48
C GLU A 68 20.70 8.01 -14.76
N LYS A 69 21.55 8.82 -15.39
CA LYS A 69 21.21 9.52 -16.63
C LYS A 69 21.69 8.74 -17.85
N ASN A 70 20.94 8.89 -18.93
CA ASN A 70 21.24 8.30 -20.23
C ASN A 70 22.32 9.11 -20.95
N LEU A 71 22.76 8.60 -22.10
CA LEU A 71 23.71 9.31 -22.98
C LEU A 71 23.19 10.69 -23.45
N PHE A 72 21.87 10.87 -23.45
CA PHE A 72 21.18 12.12 -23.81
C PHE A 72 20.85 13.00 -22.60
N ASN A 73 21.39 12.69 -21.41
CA ASN A 73 21.13 13.38 -20.15
C ASN A 73 19.66 13.27 -19.65
N ASP A 74 18.85 12.42 -20.27
CA ASP A 74 17.50 12.07 -19.83
C ASP A 74 17.54 11.02 -18.71
N VAL A 75 16.53 11.03 -17.84
CA VAL A 75 16.34 9.99 -16.82
C VAL A 75 15.19 9.11 -17.26
N TYR A 76 15.38 7.78 -17.28
CA TYR A 76 14.28 6.86 -17.58
C TYR A 76 13.26 6.86 -16.44
N ASP A 77 11.99 7.06 -16.77
CA ASP A 77 10.91 6.84 -15.82
C ASP A 77 10.56 5.34 -15.77
N LEU A 78 10.16 4.87 -14.59
CA LEU A 78 9.64 3.51 -14.42
C LEU A 78 8.32 3.37 -15.18
N SER A 79 8.03 2.16 -15.64
CA SER A 79 6.75 1.85 -16.28
C SER A 79 5.59 2.11 -15.33
N ASP A 80 4.45 2.54 -15.87
CA ASP A 80 3.21 2.68 -15.11
C ASP A 80 2.88 1.38 -14.38
N GLY A 81 2.44 1.49 -13.12
CA GLY A 81 2.19 0.33 -12.26
C GLY A 81 3.39 -0.09 -11.39
N SER A 82 4.58 0.51 -11.59
CA SER A 82 5.74 0.22 -10.75
C SER A 82 5.55 0.72 -9.31
N SER A 83 6.05 -0.03 -8.33
CA SER A 83 5.96 0.37 -6.92
C SER A 83 6.90 1.53 -6.60
N CYS A 84 6.42 2.52 -5.84
CA CYS A 84 7.19 3.65 -5.33
C CYS A 84 6.98 3.81 -3.81
N ILE A 85 7.67 4.76 -3.16
CA ILE A 85 7.72 4.91 -1.69
C ILE A 85 6.33 4.87 -1.02
N ILE A 86 5.33 5.53 -1.60
CA ILE A 86 3.98 5.65 -1.01
C ILE A 86 2.87 4.98 -1.83
N GLY A 87 3.20 4.27 -2.91
CA GLY A 87 2.20 3.72 -3.80
C GLY A 87 2.75 3.25 -5.13
N THR A 88 2.30 3.87 -6.22
CA THR A 88 2.56 3.38 -7.58
C THR A 88 2.83 4.52 -8.56
N CYS A 89 3.69 4.27 -9.53
CA CYS A 89 4.03 5.22 -10.57
C CYS A 89 2.94 5.28 -11.64
N GLU A 90 2.53 6.50 -11.98
CA GLU A 90 1.70 6.80 -13.15
C GLU A 90 2.28 8.04 -13.83
N LYS A 91 2.66 7.92 -15.11
CA LYS A 91 3.28 8.98 -15.92
C LYS A 91 4.50 9.60 -15.24
N GLY A 92 5.33 8.77 -14.61
CA GLY A 92 6.54 9.20 -13.90
C GLY A 92 6.31 9.87 -12.53
N VAL A 93 5.06 9.92 -12.04
CA VAL A 93 4.71 10.50 -10.73
C VAL A 93 4.29 9.40 -9.76
N CYS A 94 4.81 9.45 -8.53
CA CYS A 94 4.44 8.51 -7.48
C CYS A 94 3.08 8.91 -6.87
N ILE A 95 2.04 8.15 -7.22
CA ILE A 95 0.69 8.34 -6.69
C ILE A 95 0.52 7.45 -5.46
N LYS A 96 0.02 8.06 -4.37
CA LYS A 96 -0.28 7.33 -3.15
C LYS A 96 -1.41 6.32 -3.39
N GLN A 97 -1.09 5.02 -3.25
CA GLN A 97 -2.14 4.01 -3.18
C GLN A 97 -2.73 4.05 -1.77
N ILE A 98 -3.92 4.60 -1.65
CA ILE A 98 -4.74 4.35 -0.46
C ILE A 98 -5.11 2.88 -0.54
N ARG A 99 -4.37 2.01 0.15
CA ARG A 99 -4.90 0.69 0.51
C ARG A 99 -6.10 0.96 1.41
N LYS A 100 -7.26 1.12 0.78
CA LYS A 100 -8.50 1.37 1.49
C LYS A 100 -8.67 0.20 2.44
N VAL A 101 -8.73 0.47 3.73
CA VAL A 101 -9.02 -0.52 4.78
C VAL A 101 -10.28 -1.33 4.43
N THR A 102 -11.15 -0.77 3.58
CA THR A 102 -12.30 -1.42 2.97
C THR A 102 -11.97 -2.69 2.17
N GLU A 103 -10.83 -2.83 1.49
CA GLU A 103 -10.48 -4.09 0.80
C GLU A 103 -10.18 -5.22 1.80
N ARG A 104 -9.54 -4.89 2.92
CA ARG A 104 -9.31 -5.86 3.99
C ARG A 104 -10.62 -6.22 4.70
N LEU A 105 -11.51 -5.25 4.90
CA LEU A 105 -12.82 -5.49 5.52
C LEU A 105 -13.79 -6.24 4.59
N TRP A 106 -13.76 -6.01 3.27
CA TRP A 106 -14.62 -6.71 2.31
C TRP A 106 -14.30 -8.20 2.20
N ASN A 107 -13.03 -8.61 2.28
CA ASN A 107 -12.65 -10.03 2.31
C ASN A 107 -13.22 -10.78 3.54
N PHE A 108 -13.43 -10.09 4.67
CA PHE A 108 -14.09 -10.66 5.85
C PHE A 108 -15.63 -10.71 5.71
N ILE A 109 -16.23 -9.80 4.94
CA ILE A 109 -17.68 -9.77 4.74
C ILE A 109 -18.12 -10.80 3.69
N GLU A 110 -17.37 -10.99 2.59
CA GLU A 110 -17.69 -11.99 1.55
C GLU A 110 -17.59 -13.44 2.03
N THR A 111 -16.77 -13.71 3.04
CA THR A 111 -16.64 -15.05 3.63
C THR A 111 -17.81 -15.41 4.56
N ILE A 112 -18.65 -14.46 4.95
CA ILE A 112 -19.89 -14.72 5.70
C ILE A 112 -20.98 -15.12 4.70
N THR A 113 -20.93 -16.37 4.25
CA THR A 113 -21.95 -16.94 3.36
C THR A 113 -23.31 -17.01 4.08
N ILE A 114 -24.21 -16.08 3.77
CA ILE A 114 -25.57 -15.93 4.35
C ILE A 114 -26.33 -17.28 4.40
N ASN A 115 -26.13 -18.14 3.39
CA ASN A 115 -26.82 -19.42 3.26
C ASN A 115 -26.47 -20.44 4.36
N LYS A 116 -25.26 -20.38 4.95
CA LYS A 116 -24.87 -21.22 6.10
C LYS A 116 -25.24 -20.56 7.43
N ALA A 117 -25.12 -19.24 7.51
CA ALA A 117 -25.51 -18.48 8.69
C ALA A 117 -27.01 -18.62 8.99
N LEU A 118 -27.87 -18.64 7.97
CA LEU A 118 -29.33 -18.81 8.15
C LEU A 118 -29.71 -20.19 8.69
N LEU A 119 -29.00 -21.25 8.27
CA LEU A 119 -29.22 -22.61 8.77
C LEU A 119 -28.74 -22.74 10.23
N PHE A 120 -27.59 -22.15 10.57
CA PHE A 120 -27.02 -22.20 11.91
C PHE A 120 -27.83 -21.40 12.95
N MET A 121 -28.43 -20.27 12.54
CA MET A 121 -29.32 -19.47 13.40
C MET A 121 -30.57 -20.24 13.84
N LYS A 122 -31.12 -21.11 12.97
CA LYS A 122 -32.32 -21.89 13.28
C LYS A 122 -32.07 -22.97 14.33
N GLU A 123 -30.90 -23.61 14.29
CA GLU A 123 -30.57 -24.74 15.17
C GLU A 123 -29.94 -24.29 16.51
N ASN A 124 -29.35 -23.09 16.57
CA ASN A 124 -28.67 -22.57 17.76
C ASN A 124 -29.17 -21.17 18.13
N VAL A 125 -30.49 -21.04 18.36
CA VAL A 125 -31.14 -19.75 18.67
C VAL A 125 -30.51 -19.05 19.87
N VAL A 126 -30.14 -19.77 20.94
CA VAL A 126 -29.53 -19.19 22.14
C VAL A 126 -28.15 -18.60 21.86
N ALA A 127 -27.28 -19.34 21.17
CA ALA A 127 -25.94 -18.85 20.82
C ALA A 127 -26.01 -17.68 19.84
N SER A 128 -26.99 -17.71 18.91
CA SER A 128 -27.25 -16.63 17.98
C SER A 128 -27.70 -15.36 18.69
N THR A 129 -28.65 -15.44 19.64
CA THR A 129 -29.09 -14.29 20.42
C THR A 129 -27.93 -13.66 21.19
N LEU A 130 -27.08 -14.46 21.85
CA LEU A 130 -25.91 -13.95 22.57
C LEU A 130 -24.92 -13.22 21.65
N PHE A 131 -24.65 -13.78 20.47
CA PHE A 131 -23.75 -13.18 19.49
C PHE A 131 -24.28 -11.83 18.96
N PHE A 132 -25.56 -11.77 18.60
CA PHE A 132 -26.18 -10.52 18.14
C PHE A 132 -26.27 -9.48 19.26
N SER A 133 -26.58 -9.89 20.49
CA SER A 133 -26.52 -9.01 21.64
C SER A 133 -25.12 -8.43 21.79
N LEU A 134 -24.07 -9.25 21.73
CA LEU A 134 -22.69 -8.78 21.87
C LEU A 134 -22.30 -7.76 20.78
N ILE A 135 -22.71 -8.00 19.53
CA ILE A 135 -22.50 -7.06 18.41
C ILE A 135 -23.16 -5.70 18.66
N LEU A 136 -24.32 -5.67 19.34
CA LEU A 136 -25.00 -4.42 19.70
C LEU A 136 -24.42 -3.78 20.97
N TYR A 137 -24.03 -4.58 21.96
CA TYR A 137 -23.50 -4.07 23.23
C TYR A 137 -22.10 -3.46 23.10
N ILE A 138 -21.21 -4.02 22.28
CA ILE A 138 -19.86 -3.47 22.07
C ILE A 138 -19.88 -2.02 21.56
N PRO A 139 -20.59 -1.66 20.47
CA PRO A 139 -20.62 -0.28 19.98
C PRO A 139 -21.31 0.65 20.98
N ILE A 140 -22.38 0.20 21.65
CA ILE A 140 -23.05 0.98 22.70
C ILE A 140 -22.10 1.26 23.86
N ALA A 141 -21.34 0.27 24.32
CA ALA A 141 -20.36 0.44 25.40
C ALA A 141 -19.25 1.43 25.02
N ILE A 142 -18.76 1.39 23.78
CA ILE A 142 -17.79 2.37 23.27
C ILE A 142 -18.40 3.78 23.26
N ILE A 143 -19.65 3.94 22.81
CA ILE A 143 -20.34 5.24 22.81
C ILE A 143 -20.46 5.77 24.23
N ILE A 144 -20.90 4.95 25.18
CA ILE A 144 -21.02 5.33 26.59
C ILE A 144 -19.65 5.73 27.13
N ALA A 145 -18.59 4.95 26.89
CA ALA A 145 -17.24 5.29 27.35
C ALA A 145 -16.74 6.65 26.79
N ILE A 146 -17.06 6.97 25.54
CA ILE A 146 -16.72 8.28 24.95
C ILE A 146 -17.52 9.41 25.60
N VAL A 147 -18.80 9.19 25.89
CA VAL A 147 -19.67 10.18 26.56
C VAL A 147 -19.19 10.42 27.98
N ASP A 148 -18.97 9.36 28.75
CA ASP A 148 -18.47 9.45 30.14
C ASP A 148 -17.12 10.17 30.17
N TYR A 149 -16.18 9.82 29.29
CA TYR A 149 -14.89 10.52 29.21
C TYR A 149 -15.05 12.02 28.94
N LYS A 150 -16.04 12.41 28.13
CA LYS A 150 -16.33 13.83 27.86
C LYS A 150 -16.97 14.53 29.05
N LEU A 151 -17.83 13.85 29.80
CA LEU A 151 -18.47 14.40 31.00
C LEU A 151 -17.45 14.61 32.12
N THR A 152 -16.62 13.60 32.43
CA THR A 152 -15.57 13.72 33.45
C THR A 152 -14.61 14.87 33.14
N LYS A 153 -14.24 15.06 31.86
CA LYS A 153 -13.38 16.17 31.45
C LYS A 153 -14.04 17.55 31.60
N LYS A 154 -15.37 17.65 31.53
CA LYS A 154 -16.08 18.89 31.83
C LYS A 154 -16.10 19.14 33.34
N ASP A 155 -16.41 18.12 34.13
CA ASP A 155 -16.43 18.22 35.59
C ASP A 155 -15.06 18.62 36.16
N GLU A 156 -13.96 18.06 35.64
CA GLU A 156 -12.60 18.45 36.01
C GLU A 156 -12.30 19.92 35.70
N LYS A 157 -12.73 20.41 34.53
CA LYS A 157 -12.63 21.84 34.18
C LYS A 157 -13.52 22.70 35.06
N ASP A 158 -14.68 22.18 35.44
CA ASP A 158 -15.62 22.88 36.30
C ASP A 158 -15.10 23.04 37.73
N VAL A 159 -14.47 21.99 38.25
CA VAL A 159 -13.77 22.02 39.53
C VAL A 159 -12.53 22.91 39.45
N ALA A 160 -11.77 22.85 38.36
CA ALA A 160 -10.61 23.71 38.15
C ALA A 160 -10.98 25.20 38.07
N TRP A 161 -12.11 25.58 37.44
CA TRP A 161 -12.53 26.99 37.40
C TRP A 161 -12.98 27.48 38.78
N ARG A 162 -13.63 26.62 39.59
CA ARG A 162 -14.13 26.96 40.94
C ARG A 162 -13.05 26.96 42.02
N ASN A 163 -11.83 26.52 41.70
CA ASN A 163 -10.75 26.44 42.68
C ASN A 163 -10.31 27.86 43.11
N ILE A 164 -10.24 28.11 44.42
CA ILE A 164 -9.86 29.41 45.02
C ILE A 164 -8.48 29.92 44.57
N LYS A 165 -7.61 29.02 44.11
CA LYS A 165 -6.28 29.34 43.56
C LYS A 165 -6.30 29.71 42.07
N ASN A 166 -7.46 29.86 41.46
CA ASN A 166 -7.58 30.26 40.07
C ASN A 166 -7.36 31.79 39.95
N ASP A 167 -6.15 32.20 39.57
CA ASP A 167 -5.71 33.60 39.48
C ASP A 167 -6.56 34.49 38.53
N GLN A 168 -7.42 33.87 37.71
CA GLN A 168 -8.37 34.56 36.83
C GLN A 168 -9.54 35.22 37.59
N LEU A 169 -9.80 34.85 38.85
CA LEU A 169 -10.87 35.42 39.69
C LEU A 169 -10.38 36.59 40.58
N ILE A 170 -9.09 36.91 40.57
CA ILE A 170 -8.47 37.91 41.48
C ILE A 170 -8.40 39.31 40.82
N PHE A 171 -8.72 39.43 39.53
CA PHE A 171 -8.64 40.68 38.76
C PHE A 171 -10.02 41.29 38.39
N THR A 172 -11.05 41.08 39.19
CA THR A 172 -12.33 41.82 39.09
C THR A 172 -12.67 42.41 40.45
#